data_AF-A0A9Y1BPX3-F1
#
_entry.id   AF-A0A9Y1BPX3-F1
#
_cell.length_a   1.000
_cell.length_b   1.000
_cell.length_c   1.000
_cell.angle_alpha   90.00
_cell.angle_beta   90.00
_cell.angle_gamma   90.00
#
_symmetry.space_group_name_H-M   'P 1'
#
loop_
_entity.id
_entity.type
_entity.pdbx_description
1 polymer ?
#
loop_
_entity_poly.entity_id
_entity_poly.type
_entity_poly.pdbx_seq_one_letter_code
_entity_poly.pdbx_strand_id
1 'polypeptide(L)' 'MVSITFYGAINEIGGNKILLEGEETRVFLDFGLCFNRYGNYFSPYITPRQGLKLKDFIELSLLPDLEGLY' A
#
# COMPACT_ATOMS: atom_id res chain seq x y z
N MET A 1 -8.23 -17.49 14.69
CA MET A 1 -9.10 -16.29 14.79
C MET A 1 -8.96 -15.50 13.50
N VAL A 2 -10.03 -14.94 12.96
CA VAL A 2 -9.97 -14.14 11.72
C VAL A 2 -9.76 -12.67 12.07
N SER A 3 -8.80 -11.99 11.44
CA SER A 3 -8.57 -10.55 11.54
C SER A 3 -8.74 -9.86 10.18
N ILE A 4 -9.13 -8.59 10.24
CA ILE A 4 -9.23 -7.70 9.07
C ILE A 4 -8.49 -6.42 9.42
N THR A 5 -7.44 -6.10 8.65
CA THR A 5 -6.62 -4.91 8.86
C THR A 5 -6.67 -4.02 7.62
N PHE A 6 -7.00 -2.74 7.82
CA PHE A 6 -7.09 -1.74 6.75
C PHE A 6 -5.79 -0.93 6.70
N TYR A 7 -5.07 -0.99 5.58
CA TYR A 7 -3.84 -0.22 5.34
C TYR A 7 -4.06 1.02 4.46
N GLY A 8 -5.23 1.14 3.82
CA GLY A 8 -5.59 2.28 2.99
C GLY A 8 -7.09 2.41 2.82
N ALA A 9 -7.54 3.49 2.17
CA ALA A 9 -8.96 3.85 2.06
C ALA A 9 -9.64 4.17 3.41
N ILE A 10 -8.86 4.52 4.43
CA ILE A 10 -9.38 5.02 5.72
C ILE A 10 -9.55 6.53 5.61
N ASN A 11 -10.82 6.99 5.63
CA ASN A 11 -11.17 8.41 5.48
C ASN A 11 -10.63 9.06 4.18
N GLU A 12 -10.42 8.27 3.13
CA GLU A 12 -9.90 8.72 1.83
C GLU A 12 -10.56 7.96 0.68
N ILE A 13 -10.55 8.55 -0.52
CA ILE A 13 -11.04 7.90 -1.74
C ILE A 13 -9.87 7.24 -2.48
N GLY A 14 -10.01 5.96 -2.79
CA GLY A 14 -8.97 5.16 -3.43
C GLY A 14 -7.93 4.66 -2.42
N GLY A 15 -6.87 4.01 -2.91
CA GLY A 15 -5.82 3.51 -2.02
C GLY A 15 -6.12 2.20 -1.31
N ASN A 16 -7.19 1.47 -1.68
CA ASN A 16 -7.62 0.24 -0.99
C ASN A 16 -6.48 -0.77 -0.86
N LYS A 17 -6.24 -1.20 0.39
CA LYS A 17 -5.24 -2.19 0.79
C LYS A 17 -5.76 -2.85 2.05
N ILE A 18 -6.23 -4.09 1.94
CA ILE A 18 -6.90 -4.78 3.04
C ILE A 18 -6.22 -6.12 3.26
N LEU A 19 -5.77 -6.39 4.48
CA LEU A 19 -5.22 -7.67 4.87
C LEU A 19 -6.27 -8.47 5.61
N LEU A 20 -6.56 -9.67 5.11
CA LEU A 20 -7.36 -10.68 5.78
C LEU A 20 -6.42 -11.76 6.31
N GLU A 21 -6.49 -12.08 7.59
CA GLU A 21 -5.66 -13.12 8.20
C GLU A 21 -6.56 -14.17 8.85
N GLY A 22 -6.30 -15.43 8.52
CA GLY A 22 -6.82 -16.62 9.20
C GLY A 22 -5.69 -17.32 9.97
N GLU A 23 -5.89 -18.59 10.34
CA GLU A 23 -4.93 -19.32 11.18
C GLU A 23 -3.52 -19.41 10.58
N GLU A 24 -3.39 -19.95 9.37
CA GLU A 24 -2.09 -20.11 8.68
C GLU A 24 -2.08 -19.43 7.30
N THR A 25 -3.07 -18.58 7.02
CA THR A 25 -3.26 -17.98 5.69
C THR A 25 -3.49 -16.49 5.82
N ARG A 26 -2.83 -15.74 4.93
CA ARG A 26 -2.98 -14.30 4.80
C ARG A 26 -3.32 -13.98 3.36
N VAL A 27 -4.33 -13.13 3.15
CA VAL A 27 -4.75 -12.67 1.82
C VAL A 27 -4.72 -11.14 1.84
N PHE A 28 -3.93 -10.56 0.95
CA PHE A 28 -3.88 -9.12 0.76
C PHE A 28 -4.73 -8.74 -0.46
N LEU A 29 -5.74 -7.92 -0.23
CA LEU A 29 -6.70 -7.48 -1.23
C LEU A 29 -6.36 -6.08 -1.71
N ASP A 30 -6.23 -5.98 -3.03
CA ASP A 30 -5.95 -4.75 -3.80
C ASP A 30 -4.57 -4.12 -3.50
N PHE A 31 -4.10 -3.32 -4.45
CA PHE A 31 -2.89 -2.50 -4.34
C PHE A 31 -3.19 -1.08 -4.82
N GLY A 32 -4.38 -0.58 -4.47
CA GLY A 32 -4.89 0.70 -4.94
C GLY A 32 -3.94 1.85 -4.60
N LEU A 33 -3.83 2.82 -5.50
CA LEU A 33 -3.03 4.02 -5.28
C LEU A 33 -3.80 5.03 -4.43
N CYS A 34 -3.21 5.50 -3.33
CA CYS A 34 -3.74 6.65 -2.60
C CYS A 34 -3.28 7.93 -3.31
N PHE A 35 -4.17 8.57 -4.08
CA PHE A 35 -3.83 9.76 -4.87
C PHE A 35 -3.35 10.93 -4.01
N ASN A 36 -3.97 11.13 -2.84
CA ASN A 36 -3.61 12.22 -1.94
C ASN A 36 -2.17 12.06 -1.42
N ARG A 37 -1.84 10.87 -0.89
CA ARG A 37 -0.48 10.58 -0.38
C ARG A 37 0.54 10.50 -1.52
N TYR A 38 0.17 9.93 -2.66
CA TYR A 38 1.06 9.88 -3.84
C TYR A 38 1.41 11.28 -4.33
N GLY A 39 0.43 12.18 -4.41
CA GLY A 39 0.61 13.56 -4.84
C GLY A 39 1.51 14.42 -3.93
N ASN A 40 1.69 14.02 -2.66
CA ASN A 40 2.62 14.70 -1.75
C ASN A 40 4.09 14.52 -2.14
N TYR A 41 4.42 13.46 -2.87
CA TYR A 41 5.81 13.10 -3.21
C TYR A 41 6.07 13.10 -4.71
N PHE A 42 5.07 12.70 -5.49
CA PHE A 42 5.19 12.51 -6.92
C PHE A 42 4.30 13.49 -7.67
N SER A 43 4.80 13.96 -8.80
CA SER A 43 4.11 14.87 -9.71
C SER A 43 4.29 14.37 -11.15
N PRO A 44 3.63 14.96 -12.15
CA PRO A 44 3.83 14.55 -13.55
C PRO A 44 5.30 14.52 -14.00
N TYR A 45 6.18 15.29 -13.35
CA TYR A 45 7.61 15.36 -13.66
C TYR A 45 8.51 14.72 -12.60
N ILE A 46 7.95 14.33 -11.45
CA ILE A 46 8.68 13.65 -10.36
C ILE A 46 8.05 12.27 -10.20
N THR A 47 8.74 11.24 -10.69
CA THR A 47 8.25 9.86 -10.67
C THR A 47 9.07 9.01 -9.70
N PRO A 48 8.53 7.85 -9.26
CA PRO A 48 9.30 6.89 -8.49
C PRO A 48 10.57 6.48 -9.25
N ARG A 49 11.66 6.25 -8.51
CA ARG A 49 12.95 5.91 -9.11
C ARG A 49 12.82 4.59 -9.87
N GLN A 50 13.31 4.57 -11.11
CA GLN A 50 13.38 3.35 -11.90
C GLN A 50 14.15 2.26 -11.13
N GLY A 51 13.59 1.05 -11.09
CA GLY A 51 14.17 -0.09 -10.37
C GLY A 51 14.02 -0.06 -8.85
N LEU A 52 13.56 1.04 -8.25
CA LEU A 52 13.42 1.19 -6.78
C LEU A 52 12.00 1.56 -6.33
N LYS A 53 11.02 1.52 -7.24
CA LYS A 53 9.63 1.92 -6.99
C LYS A 53 9.01 1.26 -5.75
N LEU A 54 9.24 -0.04 -5.52
CA LEU A 54 8.72 -0.73 -4.35
C LEU A 54 9.31 -0.16 -3.05
N LYS A 55 10.63 0.02 -3.01
CA LYS A 55 11.34 0.62 -1.87
C LYS A 55 10.85 2.04 -1.62
N ASP A 56 10.71 2.85 -2.68
CA ASP A 56 10.16 4.20 -2.57
C ASP A 56 8.75 4.19 -1.98
N PHE A 57 7.91 3.25 -2.41
CA PHE A 57 6.53 3.16 -1.94
C PHE A 57 6.42 2.69 -0.50
N ILE A 58 7.27 1.78 -0.05
CA ILE A 58 7.31 1.35 1.35
C ILE A 58 7.82 2.51 2.24
N GLU A 59 8.94 3.13 1.86
CA GLU A 59 9.54 4.23 2.63
C GLU A 59 8.59 5.44 2.76
N LEU A 60 7.86 5.76 1.69
CA LEU A 60 6.89 6.87 1.67
C LEU A 60 5.52 6.46 2.24
N SER A 61 5.41 5.28 2.84
CA SER A 61 4.17 4.72 3.40
C SER A 61 3.02 4.69 2.38
N LEU A 62 3.31 4.55 1.09
CA LEU A 62 2.31 4.36 0.03
C LEU A 62 1.88 2.89 -0.08
N LEU A 63 2.77 1.97 0.27
CA LEU A 63 2.50 0.55 0.50
C LEU A 63 2.93 0.19 1.93
N PRO A 64 2.23 -0.74 2.60
CA PRO A 64 2.66 -1.24 3.90
C PRO A 64 3.87 -2.18 3.73
N ASP A 65 4.78 -2.16 4.70
CA ASP A 65 5.88 -3.11 4.80
C ASP A 65 5.38 -4.40 5.46
N LEU A 66 5.13 -5.43 4.67
CA LEU A 66 4.57 -6.70 5.14
C LEU A 66 5.47 -7.85 4.74
N GLU A 67 5.98 -8.58 5.75
CA GLU A 67 6.85 -9.72 5.51
C GLU A 67 6.16 -10.82 4.68
N GLY A 68 6.82 -11.21 3.59
CA GLY A 68 6.32 -12.21 2.65
C GLY A 68 5.37 -11.64 1.58
N LEU A 69 5.14 -10.33 1.57
CA LEU A 69 4.44 -9.60 0.51
C LEU A 69 5.47 -8.76 -0.28
N TYR A 70 5.38 -8.79 -1.61
CA TYR A 70 6.25 -8.15 -2.61
C TYR A 70 7.60 -8.82 -2.92
#